data_AF-A0A7K4CAD4-F1
#
_entry.id   AF-A0A7K4CAD4-F1
#
_cell.length_a   1.000
_cell.length_b   1.000
_cell.length_c   1.000
_cell.angle_alpha   90.00
_cell.angle_beta   90.00
_cell.angle_gamma   90.00
#
_symmetry.space_group_name_H-M   'P 1'
#
loop_
_entity.id
_entity.type
_entity.pdbx_description
1 polymer ?
#
loop_
_entity_poly.entity_id
_entity_poly.type
_entity_poly.pdbx_seq_one_letter_code
_entity_poly.pdbx_strand_id
1 'polypeptide(L)'
;MQIAVIGAADCTETEYETARLVGRRIAEHNAILVCGGMGGVMEAACQGAREAGGRTVGIVPDLGNGNPYLDVVIRTGLGHARNMLVVQSADVVIAIAGSHGTLCEIAIALK
;
A
#
# COMPACT_ATOMS: atom_id res chain seq x y z
N MET A 1 3.58 -14.87 -1.29
CA MET A 1 3.71 -13.95 -0.14
C MET A 1 3.09 -12.61 -0.53
N GLN A 2 2.23 -12.08 0.33
CA GLN A 2 1.60 -10.77 0.20
C GLN A 2 2.22 -9.82 1.22
N ILE A 3 2.71 -8.67 0.76
CA ILE A 3 3.34 -7.66 1.61
C ILE A 3 2.51 -6.39 1.51
N ALA A 4 1.97 -5.94 2.64
CA ALA A 4 1.27 -4.68 2.73
C ALA A 4 2.27 -3.53 2.86
N VAL A 5 2.09 -2.47 2.07
CA VAL A 5 2.74 -1.18 2.31
C VAL A 5 1.68 -0.17 2.74
N ILE A 6 1.83 0.32 3.96
CA ILE A 6 0.95 1.32 4.58
C ILE A 6 1.71 2.62 4.81
N GLY A 7 1.01 3.75 4.70
CA GLY A 7 1.62 5.06 4.85
C GLY A 7 0.66 6.20 4.55
N ALA A 8 1.16 7.44 4.66
CA ALA A 8 0.35 8.63 4.43
C ALA A 8 0.01 8.81 2.94
N ALA A 9 -1.19 9.36 2.68
CA ALA A 9 -1.66 9.69 1.33
C ALA A 9 -0.97 10.93 0.74
N ASP A 10 -0.27 11.69 1.59
CA ASP A 10 0.60 12.80 1.23
C ASP A 10 1.96 12.54 1.90
N CYS A 11 3.05 12.77 1.20
CA CYS A 11 4.40 12.49 1.68
C CYS A 11 5.44 13.38 1.00
N THR A 12 6.57 13.55 1.67
CA THR A 12 7.74 14.25 1.11
C THR A 12 8.38 13.47 -0.03
N GLU A 13 9.19 14.15 -0.85
CA GLU A 13 9.95 13.53 -1.94
C GLU A 13 10.83 12.37 -1.44
N THR A 14 11.47 12.54 -0.27
CA THR A 14 12.32 11.50 0.31
C THR A 14 11.53 10.27 0.75
N GLU A 15 10.33 10.47 1.31
CA GLU A 15 9.43 9.36 1.69
C GLU A 15 8.88 8.66 0.44
N TYR A 16 8.56 9.42 -0.60
CA TYR A 16 8.11 8.88 -1.89
C TYR A 16 9.17 7.97 -2.50
N GLU A 17 10.41 8.45 -2.65
CA GLU A 17 11.50 7.65 -3.22
C GLU A 17 11.85 6.43 -2.34
N THR A 18 11.78 6.57 -1.01
CA THR A 18 11.93 5.43 -0.09
C THR A 18 10.85 4.38 -0.33
N ALA A 19 9.58 4.80 -0.41
CA ALA A 19 8.46 3.89 -0.65
C ALA A 19 8.54 3.22 -2.03
N ARG A 20 8.96 3.96 -3.06
CA ARG A 20 9.23 3.42 -4.40
C ARG A 20 10.33 2.37 -4.38
N LEU A 21 11.44 2.61 -3.67
CA LEU A 21 12.49 1.61 -3.51
C LEU A 21 11.98 0.36 -2.79
N VAL A 22 11.17 0.52 -1.73
CA VAL A 22 10.54 -0.62 -1.04
C VAL A 22 9.66 -1.41 -2.01
N GLY A 23 8.79 -0.76 -2.77
CA GLY A 23 7.95 -1.39 -3.78
C GLY A 23 8.74 -2.19 -4.81
N ARG A 24 9.84 -1.62 -5.32
CA ARG A 24 10.77 -2.31 -6.22
C ARG A 24 11.34 -3.58 -5.58
N ARG A 25 11.81 -3.49 -4.33
CA ARG A 25 12.36 -4.65 -3.61
C ARG A 25 11.33 -5.76 -3.40
N ILE A 26 10.08 -5.40 -3.09
CA ILE A 26 8.99 -6.38 -2.96
C ILE A 26 8.82 -7.16 -4.27
N ALA A 27 8.78 -6.46 -5.39
CA ALA A 27 8.66 -7.07 -6.72
C ALA A 27 9.86 -7.96 -7.08
N GLU A 28 11.09 -7.49 -6.84
CA GLU A 28 12.33 -8.26 -7.07
C GLU A 28 12.35 -9.59 -6.30
N HIS A 29 11.63 -9.68 -5.19
CA HIS A 29 11.51 -10.90 -4.38
C HIS A 29 10.25 -11.72 -4.71
N ASN A 30 9.60 -11.46 -5.85
CA ASN A 30 8.39 -12.16 -6.33
C ASN A 30 7.22 -12.12 -5.32
N ALA A 31 7.14 -11.07 -4.49
CA ALA A 31 6.02 -10.85 -3.60
C ALA A 31 4.96 -9.94 -4.24
N ILE A 32 3.70 -10.11 -3.82
CA ILE A 32 2.59 -9.25 -4.25
C ILE A 32 2.51 -8.07 -3.29
N LEU A 33 2.50 -6.86 -3.83
CA LEU A 33 2.31 -5.64 -3.03
C LEU A 33 0.81 -5.40 -2.83
N VAL A 34 0.39 -5.25 -1.58
CA VAL A 34 -0.98 -4.87 -1.18
C VAL A 34 -0.94 -3.49 -0.52
N CYS A 35 -1.90 -2.62 -0.80
CA CYS A 35 -1.99 -1.31 -0.14
C CYS A 35 -3.43 -0.76 -0.12
N GLY A 36 -3.63 0.39 0.51
CA GLY A 36 -4.91 1.11 0.51
C GLY A 36 -5.24 1.83 -0.82
N GLY A 37 -4.31 1.82 -1.78
CA GLY A 37 -4.54 2.27 -3.16
C GLY A 37 -4.68 3.78 -3.36
N MET A 38 -4.37 4.61 -2.36
CA MET A 38 -4.40 6.07 -2.48
C MET A 38 -3.02 6.63 -2.93
N GLY A 39 -2.85 7.95 -2.89
CA GLY A 39 -1.62 8.67 -3.23
C GLY A 39 -0.47 8.51 -2.23
N GLY A 40 0.59 9.30 -2.42
CA GLY A 40 1.73 9.37 -1.50
C GLY A 40 2.49 8.06 -1.42
N VAL A 41 2.71 7.56 -0.21
CA VAL A 41 3.50 6.34 0.06
C VAL A 41 2.97 5.12 -0.70
N MET A 42 1.64 4.94 -0.72
CA MET A 42 1.03 3.77 -1.36
C MET A 42 1.18 3.81 -2.88
N GLU A 43 1.02 4.99 -3.48
CA GLU A 43 1.24 5.20 -4.91
C GLU A 43 2.71 4.96 -5.28
N ALA A 44 3.64 5.55 -4.54
CA ALA A 44 5.07 5.39 -4.78
C ALA A 44 5.50 3.93 -4.72
N ALA A 45 5.04 3.20 -3.70
CA ALA A 45 5.33 1.78 -3.56
C ALA A 45 4.74 0.96 -4.73
N CYS A 46 3.51 1.28 -5.16
CA CYS A 46 2.93 0.64 -6.34
C CYS A 46 3.73 0.93 -7.60
N GLN A 47 4.15 2.19 -7.81
CA GLN A 47 5.00 2.58 -8.93
C GLN A 47 6.28 1.75 -8.95
N GLY A 48 7.00 1.69 -7.83
CA GLY A 48 8.25 0.96 -7.73
C GLY A 48 8.10 -0.54 -8.00
N ALA A 49 7.02 -1.15 -7.50
CA ALA A 49 6.71 -2.54 -7.79
C ALA A 49 6.41 -2.77 -9.28
N ARG A 50 5.61 -1.90 -9.90
CA ARG A 50 5.26 -1.97 -11.33
C ARG A 50 6.46 -1.80 -12.25
N GLU A 51 7.35 -0.87 -11.93
CA GLU A 51 8.60 -0.65 -12.68
C GLU A 51 9.52 -1.88 -12.70
N ALA A 52 9.45 -2.70 -11.65
CA ALA A 52 10.17 -3.97 -11.57
C ALA A 52 9.36 -5.18 -12.06
N GLY A 53 8.21 -4.96 -12.71
CA GLY A 53 7.36 -6.02 -13.24
C GLY A 53 6.56 -6.80 -12.18
N GLY A 54 6.46 -6.27 -10.96
CA GLY A 54 5.68 -6.84 -9.88
C GLY A 54 4.18 -6.60 -10.01
N ARG A 55 3.40 -7.29 -9.17
CA ARG A 55 1.94 -7.20 -9.11
C ARG A 55 1.50 -6.34 -7.91
N THR A 56 0.56 -5.42 -8.15
CA THR A 56 0.03 -4.50 -7.13
C THR A 56 -1.48 -4.66 -6.93
N VAL A 57 -1.93 -4.67 -5.67
CA VAL A 57 -3.35 -4.79 -5.31
C VAL A 57 -3.73 -3.64 -4.38
N GLY A 58 -4.73 -2.87 -4.77
CA GLY A 58 -5.24 -1.74 -3.99
C GLY A 58 -6.62 -2.04 -3.42
N ILE A 59 -6.75 -2.00 -2.09
CA ILE A 59 -8.02 -2.12 -1.38
C ILE A 59 -8.51 -0.70 -1.06
N VAL A 60 -9.31 -0.16 -1.98
CA VAL A 60 -9.63 1.28 -2.01
C VAL A 60 -10.85 1.61 -1.13
N PRO A 61 -10.89 2.84 -0.58
CA PRO A 61 -11.88 3.24 0.42
C PRO A 61 -13.31 3.38 -0.08
N ASP A 62 -13.45 3.64 -1.38
CA ASP A 62 -14.66 4.05 -2.06
C ASP A 62 -14.83 3.26 -3.36
N LEU A 63 -15.56 3.81 -4.33
CA LEU A 63 -15.82 3.20 -5.63
C LEU A 63 -14.86 3.71 -6.73
N GLY A 64 -13.79 4.42 -6.36
CA GLY A 64 -12.77 4.93 -7.26
C GLY A 64 -11.84 3.86 -7.83
N ASN A 65 -10.88 4.31 -8.63
CA ASN A 65 -9.87 3.44 -9.23
C ASN A 65 -8.58 3.35 -8.40
N GLY A 66 -8.41 4.19 -7.38
CA GLY A 66 -7.13 4.34 -6.69
C GLY A 66 -6.06 4.97 -7.58
N ASN A 67 -4.80 4.78 -7.20
CA ASN A 67 -3.64 5.29 -7.93
C ASN A 67 -3.40 4.52 -9.26
N PRO A 68 -2.70 5.12 -10.24
CA PRO A 68 -2.59 4.56 -11.60
C PRO A 68 -1.69 3.33 -11.71
N TYR A 69 -0.99 2.96 -10.64
CA TYR A 69 -0.04 1.85 -10.61
C TYR A 69 -0.64 0.56 -10.04
N LEU A 70 -1.95 0.50 -9.85
CA LEU A 70 -2.67 -0.69 -9.40
C LEU A 70 -2.99 -1.63 -10.57
N ASP A 71 -2.62 -2.90 -10.43
CA ASP A 71 -3.08 -3.97 -11.33
C ASP A 71 -4.50 -4.44 -11.01
N VAL A 72 -4.80 -4.54 -9.72
CA VAL A 72 -6.09 -5.02 -9.21
C VAL A 72 -6.62 -4.00 -8.22
N VAL A 73 -7.87 -3.59 -8.42
CA VAL A 73 -8.55 -2.64 -7.55
C VAL A 73 -9.73 -3.34 -6.89
N ILE A 74 -9.70 -3.43 -5.56
CA ILE A 74 -10.80 -3.95 -4.74
C ILE A 74 -11.55 -2.74 -4.16
N ARG A 75 -12.70 -2.43 -4.75
CA ARG A 75 -13.57 -1.34 -4.30
C ARG A 75 -14.40 -1.80 -3.11
N THR A 76 -14.25 -1.15 -1.97
CA THR A 76 -14.88 -1.61 -0.71
C THR A 76 -16.09 -0.77 -0.30
N GLY A 77 -16.07 0.54 -0.51
CA GLY A 77 -17.06 1.45 0.07
C GLY A 77 -17.05 1.48 1.61
N LEU A 78 -16.01 0.95 2.25
CA LEU A 78 -15.95 0.77 3.71
C LEU A 78 -15.37 1.99 4.44
N GLY A 79 -14.96 3.05 3.73
CA GLY A 79 -14.24 4.15 4.37
C GLY A 79 -13.06 3.59 5.17
N HIS A 80 -12.72 4.17 6.32
CA HIS A 80 -11.54 3.75 7.10
C HIS A 80 -11.55 2.30 7.59
N ALA A 81 -12.71 1.64 7.65
CA ALA A 81 -12.78 0.23 8.04
C ALA A 81 -12.02 -0.69 7.08
N ARG A 82 -11.75 -0.24 5.85
CA ARG A 82 -10.94 -0.99 4.87
C ARG A 82 -9.49 -1.22 5.30
N ASN A 83 -8.97 -0.42 6.24
CA ASN A 83 -7.60 -0.54 6.75
C ASN A 83 -7.36 -1.94 7.34
N MET A 84 -8.39 -2.53 7.96
CA MET A 84 -8.31 -3.90 8.48
C MET A 84 -8.14 -4.93 7.36
N LEU A 85 -8.78 -4.73 6.21
CA LEU A 85 -8.61 -5.63 5.06
C LEU A 85 -7.22 -5.54 4.46
N VAL A 86 -6.62 -4.35 4.40
CA VAL A 86 -5.22 -4.16 3.92
C VAL A 86 -4.26 -4.96 4.79
N VAL A 87 -4.34 -4.79 6.10
CA VAL A 87 -3.43 -5.44 7.06
C VAL A 87 -3.64 -6.95 7.10
N GLN A 88 -4.89 -7.41 7.16
CA GLN A 88 -5.21 -8.84 7.28
C GLN A 88 -5.04 -9.61 5.95
N SER A 89 -4.85 -8.91 4.83
CA SER A 89 -4.52 -9.53 3.54
C SER A 89 -3.01 -9.64 3.29
N ALA A 90 -2.17 -9.47 4.31
CA ALA A 90 -0.72 -9.51 4.16
C ALA A 90 -0.04 -10.44 5.17
N ASP A 91 1.01 -11.12 4.69
CA ASP A 91 1.92 -11.91 5.52
C ASP A 91 2.89 -11.01 6.30
N VAL A 92 3.21 -9.83 5.74
CA VAL A 92 4.12 -8.83 6.29
C VAL A 92 3.57 -7.44 6.04
N VAL A 93 3.68 -6.54 7.02
CA VAL A 93 3.30 -5.13 6.90
C VAL A 93 4.54 -4.24 7.01
N ILE A 94 4.74 -3.38 6.02
CA ILE A 94 5.77 -2.34 6.01
C ILE A 94 5.09 -0.98 6.15
N ALA A 95 5.36 -0.28 7.25
CA ALA A 95 4.89 1.08 7.46
C ALA A 95 5.98 2.09 7.07
N ILE A 96 5.64 3.06 6.21
CA ILE A 96 6.57 4.11 5.76
C ILE A 96 5.89 5.45 5.94
N ALA A 97 6.58 6.38 6.61
CA ALA A 97 5.99 7.63 7.08
C ALA A 97 4.67 7.36 7.83
N GLY A 98 3.84 8.37 8.06
CA GLY A 98 2.48 8.07 8.49
C GLY A 98 1.65 9.24 8.94
N SER A 99 0.36 8.94 9.07
CA SER A 99 -0.62 9.77 9.76
C SER A 99 -1.47 8.89 10.68
N HIS A 100 -2.59 9.43 11.18
CA HIS A 100 -3.54 8.68 12.00
C HIS A 100 -4.02 7.36 11.34
N GLY A 101 -4.17 7.34 10.01
CA GLY A 101 -4.56 6.13 9.28
C GLY A 101 -3.51 5.02 9.38
N THR A 102 -2.24 5.38 9.17
CA THR A 102 -1.10 4.46 9.27
C THR A 102 -0.93 3.95 10.70
N LEU A 103 -1.09 4.80 11.71
CA LEU A 103 -1.04 4.38 13.11
C LEU A 103 -2.13 3.34 13.44
N CYS A 104 -3.34 3.53 12.91
CA CYS A 104 -4.43 2.57 13.04
C CYS A 104 -4.05 1.21 12.40
N GLU A 105 -3.46 1.22 11.21
CA GLU A 105 -3.01 0.00 10.52
C GLU A 105 -1.89 -0.72 11.28
N ILE A 106 -0.93 0.02 11.86
CA ILE A 106 0.11 -0.55 12.73
C ILE A 106 -0.53 -1.23 13.95
N ALA A 107 -1.50 -0.61 14.59
CA ALA A 107 -2.20 -1.20 15.73
C ALA A 107 -2.97 -2.48 15.36
N ILE A 108 -3.57 -2.51 14.17
CA ILE A 108 -4.24 -3.72 13.64
C ILE A 108 -3.21 -4.83 13.37
N ALA A 109 -2.01 -4.50 12.89
CA ALA A 109 -0.97 -5.48 12.55
C ALA A 109 -0.32 -6.12 13.78
N LEU A 110 -0.37 -5.44 14.94
CA LEU A 110 0.15 -5.96 16.21
C LEU A 110 -0.82 -6.89 16.96
N LYS A 111 -2.00 -7.13 16.39
CA LYS A 111 -3.05 -7.96 16.98
C LYS A 111 -3.12 -9.32 16.30
#